data_AF-A0A934KZV3-F1
#
_entry.id   AF-A0A934KZV3-F1
#
_cell.length_a   1.000
_cell.length_b   1.000
_cell.length_c   1.000
_cell.angle_alpha   90.00
_cell.angle_beta   90.00
_cell.angle_gamma   90.00
#
_symmetry.space_group_name_H-M   'P 1'
#
loop_
_entity.id
_entity.type
_entity.pdbx_description
1 polymer ?
#
loop_
_entity_poly.entity_id
_entity_poly.type
_entity_poly.pdbx_seq_one_letter_code
_entity_poly.pdbx_strand_id
1 'polypeptide(L)'
;MQPRKRARALLPLALVSAALLWLCPGSAQAQSAAQGQAVFKEKCTACHTIGSGKLVGPDLAGVTTRRPEEWLFRQIKEPQVLIAEKDPVVMELLAASNNVQMVPLGLLDDQIRSVIEYLKSTEGHGPVDAGVPAAYVPTVLVSLLLLVGLTTVGLTAGSRKRIDGNRI
;
A
#
# COMPACT_ATOMS: atom_id res chain seq x y z
N MET A 1 -5.20 63.95 -35.82
CA MET A 1 -5.04 62.60 -36.39
C MET A 1 -4.66 61.65 -35.26
N GLN A 2 -5.60 60.84 -34.75
CA GLN A 2 -5.40 59.48 -34.19
C GLN A 2 -6.78 58.92 -33.76
N PRO A 3 -7.22 57.75 -34.27
CA PRO A 3 -8.47 57.13 -33.88
C PRO A 3 -8.31 56.25 -32.63
N ARG A 4 -9.28 56.34 -31.72
CA ARG A 4 -9.41 55.49 -30.53
C ARG A 4 -9.78 54.05 -30.94
N LYS A 5 -8.84 53.11 -30.85
CA LYS A 5 -9.15 51.68 -30.96
C LYS A 5 -9.50 51.13 -29.58
N ARG A 6 -10.79 50.81 -29.38
CA ARG A 6 -11.26 50.00 -28.24
C ARG A 6 -10.81 48.56 -28.47
N ALA A 7 -9.74 48.14 -27.80
CA ALA A 7 -9.35 46.73 -27.75
C ALA A 7 -10.34 45.99 -26.84
N ARG A 8 -11.17 45.13 -27.44
CA ARG A 8 -12.10 44.26 -26.73
C ARG A 8 -11.31 43.28 -25.87
N ALA A 9 -11.60 43.31 -24.57
CA ALA A 9 -11.16 42.32 -23.60
C ALA A 9 -11.73 40.94 -23.98
N LEU A 10 -10.91 40.08 -24.56
CA LEU A 10 -11.26 38.68 -24.88
C LEU A 10 -10.18 37.70 -24.42
N LEU A 11 -9.24 38.13 -23.56
CA LEU A 11 -8.06 37.34 -23.22
C LEU A 11 -8.06 36.55 -21.89
N PRO A 12 -9.03 36.61 -20.94
CA PRO A 12 -8.86 35.85 -19.70
C PRO A 12 -9.42 34.42 -19.77
N LEU A 13 -10.28 34.08 -20.74
CA LEU A 13 -11.04 32.83 -20.69
C LEU A 13 -10.25 31.60 -21.19
N ALA A 14 -9.28 31.78 -22.10
CA ALA A 14 -8.52 30.66 -22.68
C ALA A 14 -7.43 30.09 -21.75
N LEU A 15 -6.95 30.87 -20.77
CA LEU A 15 -5.92 30.41 -19.83
C LEU A 15 -6.49 29.59 -18.66
N VAL A 16 -7.77 29.78 -18.32
CA VAL A 16 -8.43 29.03 -17.25
C VAL A 16 -8.76 27.60 -17.69
N SER A 17 -9.05 27.36 -18.97
CA SER A 17 -9.41 26.04 -19.51
C SER A 17 -8.22 25.05 -19.59
N ALA A 18 -6.99 25.54 -19.74
CA ALA A 18 -5.80 24.69 -19.79
C ALA A 18 -5.36 24.17 -18.42
N ALA A 19 -5.71 24.87 -17.33
CA ALA A 19 -5.37 24.48 -15.97
C ALA A 19 -6.24 23.32 -15.43
N LEU A 20 -7.47 23.16 -15.93
CA LEU A 20 -8.37 22.08 -15.48
C LEU A 20 -7.98 20.68 -16.01
N LEU A 21 -7.21 20.60 -17.10
CA LEU A 21 -6.76 19.33 -17.69
C LEU A 21 -5.54 18.72 -16.99
N TRP A 22 -4.90 19.42 -16.06
CA TRP A 22 -3.72 18.95 -15.32
C TRP A 22 -4.06 18.28 -13.97
N LEU A 23 -5.32 18.32 -13.51
CA LEU A 23 -5.72 17.86 -12.17
C LEU A 23 -6.46 16.52 -12.12
N CYS A 24 -6.40 15.69 -13.17
CA CYS A 24 -6.97 14.33 -13.12
C CYS A 24 -5.89 13.25 -12.98
N PRO A 25 -5.37 12.96 -11.77
CA PRO A 25 -4.53 11.79 -11.54
C PRO A 25 -5.32 10.46 -11.55
N GLY A 26 -6.61 10.45 -11.91
CA GLY A 26 -7.52 9.32 -11.69
C GLY A 26 -7.63 8.27 -12.81
N SER A 27 -7.11 8.51 -14.01
CA SER A 27 -7.32 7.63 -15.16
C SER A 27 -6.32 6.47 -15.28
N ALA A 28 -5.10 6.60 -14.72
CA ALA A 28 -4.08 5.56 -14.84
C ALA A 28 -4.31 4.37 -13.90
N GLN A 29 -4.72 4.62 -12.65
CA GLN A 29 -4.89 3.58 -11.62
C GLN A 29 -6.13 2.69 -11.86
N ALA A 30 -7.23 3.28 -12.34
CA ALA A 30 -8.44 2.51 -12.65
C ALA A 30 -8.23 1.57 -13.85
N GLN A 31 -7.35 1.96 -14.78
CA GLN A 31 -7.04 1.17 -15.97
C GLN A 31 -6.19 -0.07 -15.63
N SER A 32 -5.30 -0.01 -14.63
CA SER A 32 -4.51 -1.17 -14.19
C SER A 32 -5.35 -2.19 -13.41
N ALA A 33 -6.26 -1.77 -12.53
CA ALA A 33 -7.11 -2.69 -11.77
C ALA A 33 -8.10 -3.46 -12.67
N ALA A 34 -8.69 -2.81 -13.67
CA ALA A 34 -9.58 -3.48 -14.63
C ALA A 34 -8.85 -4.52 -15.48
N GLN A 35 -7.63 -4.21 -15.93
CA GLN A 35 -6.78 -5.18 -16.63
C GLN A 35 -6.41 -6.35 -15.72
N GLY A 36 -6.06 -6.06 -14.47
CA GLY A 36 -5.77 -7.07 -13.45
C GLY A 36 -6.92 -8.02 -13.20
N GLN A 37 -8.15 -7.49 -13.14
CA GLN A 37 -9.36 -8.30 -13.00
C GLN A 37 -9.53 -9.30 -14.15
N ALA A 38 -9.29 -8.86 -15.38
CA ALA A 38 -9.39 -9.73 -16.56
C ALA A 38 -8.36 -10.87 -16.49
N VAL A 39 -7.09 -10.55 -16.18
CA VAL A 39 -6.03 -11.53 -16.02
C VAL A 39 -6.33 -12.49 -14.87
N PHE A 40 -6.81 -11.97 -13.73
CA PHE A 40 -7.19 -12.79 -12.57
C PHE A 40 -8.28 -13.80 -12.93
N LYS A 41 -9.32 -13.34 -13.63
CA LYS A 41 -10.41 -14.21 -14.08
C LYS A 41 -9.91 -15.34 -14.97
N GLU A 42 -8.99 -15.06 -15.89
CA GLU A 42 -8.48 -16.04 -16.84
C GLU A 42 -7.45 -17.00 -16.22
N LYS A 43 -6.58 -16.52 -15.34
CA LYS A 43 -5.38 -17.27 -14.90
C LYS A 43 -5.39 -17.71 -13.44
N CYS A 44 -6.21 -17.11 -12.58
CA CYS A 44 -6.13 -17.33 -11.12
C CYS A 44 -7.37 -18.05 -10.54
N THR A 45 -8.55 -17.80 -11.09
CA THR A 45 -9.83 -18.30 -10.52
C THR A 45 -10.00 -19.82 -10.54
N ALA A 46 -9.22 -20.53 -11.36
CA ALA A 46 -9.21 -22.00 -11.37
C ALA A 46 -8.71 -22.59 -10.04
N CYS A 47 -7.88 -21.83 -9.29
CA CYS A 47 -7.25 -22.32 -8.07
C CYS A 47 -7.53 -21.47 -6.84
N HIS A 48 -7.85 -20.19 -7.02
CA HIS A 48 -8.00 -19.23 -5.94
C HIS A 48 -9.39 -18.61 -5.90
N THR A 49 -9.82 -18.23 -4.70
CA THR A 49 -10.99 -17.37 -4.47
C THR A 49 -10.56 -16.06 -3.84
N ILE A 50 -11.50 -15.10 -3.75
CA ILE A 50 -11.37 -13.89 -2.95
C ILE A 50 -12.55 -13.86 -1.99
N GLY A 51 -12.31 -14.11 -0.71
CA GLY A 51 -13.29 -14.04 0.38
C GLY A 51 -14.25 -15.22 0.43
N SER A 52 -14.00 -16.28 -0.34
CA SER A 52 -14.84 -17.49 -0.37
C SER A 52 -14.12 -18.72 0.20
N GLY A 53 -12.96 -18.53 0.83
CA GLY A 53 -12.18 -19.59 1.45
C GLY A 53 -11.25 -20.34 0.48
N LYS A 54 -10.60 -21.37 1.01
CA LYS A 54 -9.63 -22.20 0.28
C LYS A 54 -10.32 -22.99 -0.85
N LEU A 55 -9.69 -23.02 -2.02
CA LEU A 55 -10.06 -23.91 -3.13
C LEU A 55 -8.92 -24.93 -3.34
N VAL A 56 -8.17 -24.80 -4.43
CA VAL A 56 -6.91 -25.55 -4.63
C VAL A 56 -5.81 -24.83 -3.86
N GLY A 57 -5.64 -23.54 -4.15
CA GLY A 57 -4.78 -22.63 -3.40
C GLY A 57 -5.52 -21.91 -2.26
N PRO A 58 -4.80 -21.14 -1.43
CA PRO A 58 -5.37 -20.34 -0.36
C PRO A 58 -6.28 -19.22 -0.88
N ASP A 59 -7.16 -18.72 -0.01
CA ASP A 59 -7.95 -17.51 -0.27
C ASP A 59 -7.04 -16.28 -0.36
N LEU A 60 -7.31 -15.40 -1.33
CA LEU A 60 -6.54 -14.19 -1.61
C LEU A 60 -7.14 -12.93 -1.00
N ALA A 61 -8.29 -12.98 -0.34
CA ALA A 61 -8.79 -11.82 0.40
C ALA A 61 -7.75 -11.34 1.42
N GLY A 62 -7.37 -10.06 1.39
CA GLY A 62 -6.41 -9.44 2.31
C GLY A 62 -4.95 -9.81 2.06
N VAL A 63 -4.62 -10.47 0.95
CA VAL A 63 -3.27 -10.96 0.67
C VAL A 63 -2.26 -9.81 0.50
N THR A 64 -2.68 -8.67 -0.06
CA THR A 64 -1.80 -7.50 -0.27
C THR A 64 -1.49 -6.76 1.02
N THR A 65 -2.29 -6.97 2.07
CA THR A 65 -2.01 -6.54 3.43
C THR A 65 -1.09 -7.53 4.18
N ARG A 66 -1.25 -8.83 3.92
CA ARG A 66 -0.48 -9.89 4.60
C ARG A 66 0.94 -10.06 4.08
N ARG A 67 1.22 -9.69 2.83
CA ARG A 67 2.48 -9.96 2.16
C ARG A 67 2.93 -8.74 1.37
N PRO A 68 4.25 -8.48 1.33
CA PRO A 68 4.75 -7.33 0.61
C PRO A 68 4.68 -7.58 -0.90
N GLU A 69 4.55 -6.48 -1.66
CA GLU A 69 4.28 -6.52 -3.10
C GLU A 69 5.38 -7.24 -3.89
N GLU A 70 6.65 -7.07 -3.52
CA GLU A 70 7.77 -7.74 -4.16
C GLU A 70 7.70 -9.26 -4.00
N TRP A 71 7.24 -9.75 -2.85
CA TRP A 71 7.06 -11.18 -2.62
C TRP A 71 5.90 -11.71 -3.46
N LEU A 72 4.78 -11.00 -3.52
CA LEU A 72 3.64 -11.36 -4.37
C LEU A 72 4.04 -11.40 -5.84
N PHE A 73 4.81 -10.42 -6.29
CA PHE A 73 5.33 -10.37 -7.65
C PHE A 73 6.17 -11.61 -7.96
N ARG A 74 7.14 -11.96 -7.10
CA ARG A 74 7.97 -13.17 -7.28
C ARG A 74 7.15 -14.44 -7.26
N GLN A 75 6.21 -14.57 -6.31
CA GLN A 75 5.35 -15.75 -6.20
C GLN A 75 4.48 -15.96 -7.44
N ILE A 76 3.99 -14.90 -8.08
CA ILE A 76 3.21 -14.99 -9.31
C ILE A 76 4.12 -15.27 -10.52
N LYS A 77 5.31 -14.64 -10.57
CA LYS A 77 6.24 -14.74 -11.71
C LYS A 77 6.91 -16.11 -11.77
N GLU A 78 7.45 -16.56 -10.65
CA GLU A 78 8.40 -17.66 -10.55
C GLU A 78 8.21 -18.49 -9.26
N PRO A 79 7.02 -19.07 -9.03
CA PRO A 79 6.72 -19.82 -7.79
C PRO A 79 7.71 -20.97 -7.52
N GLN A 80 8.26 -21.56 -8.58
CA GLN A 80 9.20 -22.68 -8.49
C GLN A 80 10.55 -22.27 -7.90
N VAL A 81 10.96 -21.02 -8.14
CA VAL A 81 12.22 -20.47 -7.61
C VAL A 81 12.10 -20.33 -6.10
N LEU A 82 10.97 -19.84 -5.59
CA LEU A 82 10.73 -19.76 -4.14
C LEU A 82 10.70 -21.15 -3.48
N ILE A 83 10.17 -22.17 -4.15
CA ILE A 83 10.24 -23.56 -3.67
C ILE A 83 11.69 -24.05 -3.60
N ALA A 84 12.49 -23.79 -4.65
CA ALA A 84 13.90 -24.17 -4.69
C ALA A 84 14.74 -23.44 -3.63
N GLU A 85 14.44 -22.17 -3.38
CA GLU A 85 15.00 -21.34 -2.31
C GLU A 85 14.53 -21.80 -0.91
N LYS A 86 13.51 -22.67 -0.83
CA LYS A 86 12.84 -23.08 0.40
C LYS A 86 12.30 -21.89 1.20
N ASP A 87 11.68 -20.93 0.50
CA ASP A 87 10.97 -19.83 1.16
C ASP A 87 10.01 -20.39 2.22
N PRO A 88 10.13 -19.97 3.49
CA PRO A 88 9.40 -20.61 4.59
C PRO A 88 7.88 -20.49 4.43
N VAL A 89 7.40 -19.38 3.86
CA VAL A 89 5.97 -19.17 3.61
C VAL A 89 5.49 -20.10 2.50
N VAL A 90 6.25 -20.21 1.41
CA VAL A 90 5.89 -21.10 0.30
C VAL A 90 5.89 -22.56 0.74
N MET A 91 6.86 -22.98 1.55
CA MET A 91 6.91 -24.34 2.07
C MET A 91 5.74 -24.66 3.01
N GLU A 92 5.33 -23.70 3.86
CA GLU A 92 4.13 -23.83 4.69
C GLU A 92 2.86 -23.95 3.84
N LEU A 93 2.69 -23.06 2.86
CA LEU A 93 1.55 -23.06 1.96
C LEU A 93 1.48 -24.33 1.11
N LEU A 94 2.62 -24.86 0.68
CA LEU A 94 2.71 -26.09 -0.09
C LEU A 94 2.24 -27.29 0.74
N ALA A 95 2.69 -27.38 2.00
CA ALA A 95 2.23 -28.40 2.93
C ALA A 95 0.71 -28.30 3.19
N ALA A 96 0.19 -27.09 3.38
CA ALA A 96 -1.23 -26.82 3.56
C ALA A 96 -2.09 -27.07 2.30
N SER A 97 -1.45 -27.16 1.12
CA SER A 97 -2.10 -27.36 -0.18
C SER A 97 -1.94 -28.78 -0.72
N ASN A 98 -1.75 -29.78 0.14
CA ASN A 98 -1.54 -31.18 -0.25
C ASN A 98 -0.38 -31.37 -1.23
N ASN A 99 0.68 -30.56 -1.11
CA ASN A 99 1.83 -30.52 -2.02
C ASN A 99 1.49 -30.14 -3.47
N VAL A 100 0.32 -29.54 -3.72
CA VAL A 100 0.00 -28.94 -5.02
C VAL A 100 0.77 -27.63 -5.16
N GLN A 101 1.69 -27.60 -6.11
CA GLN A 101 2.52 -26.43 -6.39
C GLN A 101 1.80 -25.44 -7.31
N MET A 102 1.96 -24.15 -7.05
CA MET A 102 1.52 -23.11 -7.98
C MET A 102 2.38 -23.17 -9.24
N VAL A 103 1.74 -23.25 -10.41
CA VAL A 103 2.45 -23.30 -11.69
C VAL A 103 2.82 -21.89 -12.19
N PRO A 104 3.91 -21.72 -12.97
CA PRO A 104 4.20 -20.46 -13.64
C PRO A 104 3.12 -20.16 -14.67
N LEU A 105 2.52 -18.98 -14.58
CA LEU A 105 1.40 -18.59 -15.43
C LEU A 105 1.82 -17.92 -16.76
N GLY A 106 3.13 -17.69 -16.95
CA GLY A 106 3.67 -17.03 -18.14
C GLY A 106 3.31 -15.55 -18.26
N LEU A 107 2.99 -14.90 -17.13
CA LEU A 107 2.59 -13.49 -17.12
C LEU A 107 3.78 -12.55 -17.33
N LEU A 108 3.51 -11.47 -18.07
CA LEU A 108 4.40 -10.33 -18.21
C LEU A 108 4.37 -9.48 -16.93
N ASP A 109 5.42 -8.69 -16.70
CA ASP A 109 5.60 -7.94 -15.46
C ASP A 109 4.49 -6.89 -15.25
N ASP A 110 4.02 -6.27 -16.31
CA ASP A 110 2.88 -5.35 -16.28
C ASP A 110 1.58 -6.07 -15.89
N GLN A 111 1.32 -7.25 -16.44
CA GLN A 111 0.16 -8.07 -16.09
C GLN A 111 0.17 -8.47 -14.62
N ILE A 112 1.35 -8.83 -14.08
CA ILE A 112 1.49 -9.19 -12.66
C ILE A 112 1.19 -7.99 -11.77
N ARG A 113 1.75 -6.81 -12.08
CA ARG A 113 1.45 -5.58 -11.33
C ARG A 113 -0.02 -5.24 -11.39
N SER A 114 -0.64 -5.34 -12.57
CA SER A 114 -2.08 -5.13 -12.74
C SER A 114 -2.90 -6.10 -11.87
N VAL A 115 -2.52 -7.39 -11.78
CA VAL A 115 -3.20 -8.36 -10.88
C VAL A 115 -3.05 -7.96 -9.41
N ILE A 116 -1.86 -7.55 -8.98
CA ILE A 116 -1.64 -7.11 -7.59
C ILE A 116 -2.50 -5.87 -7.30
N GLU A 117 -2.58 -4.94 -8.24
CA GLU A 117 -3.44 -3.75 -8.12
C GLU A 117 -4.93 -4.11 -8.05
N TYR A 118 -5.36 -5.09 -8.84
CA TYR A 118 -6.71 -5.63 -8.73
C TYR A 118 -6.96 -6.23 -7.34
N LEU A 119 -6.04 -7.02 -6.79
CA LEU A 119 -6.17 -7.57 -5.44
C LEU A 119 -6.28 -6.45 -4.39
N LYS A 120 -5.45 -5.40 -4.47
CA LYS A 120 -5.57 -4.19 -3.62
C LYS A 120 -6.94 -3.55 -3.75
N SER A 121 -7.51 -3.47 -4.97
CA SER A 121 -8.83 -2.88 -5.18
C SER A 121 -9.97 -3.72 -4.58
N THR A 122 -9.80 -5.04 -4.45
CA THR A 122 -10.78 -5.94 -3.80
C THR A 122 -10.68 -5.91 -2.29
N GLU A 123 -9.52 -5.54 -1.76
CA GLU A 123 -9.29 -5.27 -0.35
C GLU A 123 -9.80 -3.86 -0.07
N GLY A 124 -11.09 -3.73 0.29
CA GLY A 124 -11.63 -2.44 0.73
C GLY A 124 -10.68 -1.86 1.76
N HIS A 125 -10.08 -0.70 1.47
CA HIS A 125 -9.09 -0.07 2.35
C HIS A 125 -9.83 0.45 3.59
N GLY A 126 -10.16 -0.45 4.51
CA GLY A 126 -10.29 -0.10 5.91
C GLY A 126 -8.96 0.48 6.38
N PRO A 127 -8.96 1.42 7.33
CA PRO A 127 -7.71 1.94 7.88
C PRO A 127 -6.82 0.75 8.21
N VAL A 128 -5.60 0.78 7.70
CA VAL A 128 -4.57 -0.18 8.06
C VAL A 128 -4.53 -0.21 9.59
N ASP A 129 -5.07 -1.27 10.19
CA ASP A 129 -4.75 -1.60 11.56
C ASP A 129 -3.27 -1.97 11.50
N ALA A 130 -2.41 -0.97 11.72
CA ALA A 130 -1.04 -1.15 12.20
C ALA A 130 -1.10 -1.75 13.62
N GLY A 131 -1.90 -2.79 13.78
CA GLY A 131 -2.51 -3.25 15.01
C GLY A 131 -1.44 -3.79 15.93
N VAL A 132 -0.91 -2.89 16.76
CA VAL A 132 -0.37 -3.25 18.05
C VAL A 132 -1.47 -4.05 18.76
N PRO A 133 -1.25 -5.33 19.12
CA PRO A 133 -2.30 -6.14 19.73
C PRO A 133 -2.83 -5.42 20.97
N ALA A 134 -4.13 -5.54 21.27
CA ALA A 134 -4.76 -4.84 22.41
C ALA A 134 -4.02 -5.09 23.74
N ALA A 135 -3.37 -6.24 23.87
CA ALA A 135 -2.50 -6.60 24.98
C ALA A 135 -1.30 -5.65 25.19
N TYR A 136 -0.86 -4.96 24.13
CA TYR A 136 0.34 -4.13 24.12
C TYR A 136 0.04 -2.63 24.24
N VAL A 137 -1.23 -2.22 24.06
CA VAL A 137 -1.73 -0.84 24.31
C VAL A 137 -1.35 -0.31 25.70
N PRO A 138 -1.55 -1.05 26.83
CA PRO A 138 -1.14 -0.56 28.15
C PRO A 138 0.37 -0.35 28.26
N THR A 139 1.19 -1.23 27.67
CA THR A 139 2.65 -1.08 27.65
C THR A 139 3.13 0.13 26.85
N VAL A 140 2.48 0.42 25.72
CA VAL A 140 2.80 1.60 24.90
C VAL A 140 2.43 2.88 25.63
N LEU A 141 1.27 2.92 26.29
CA LEU A 141 0.86 4.05 27.12
C LEU A 141 1.83 4.30 28.28
N VAL A 142 2.24 3.26 29.00
CA VAL A 142 3.23 3.38 30.09
C VAL A 142 4.57 3.87 29.55
N SER A 143 5.03 3.34 28.41
CA SER A 143 6.29 3.76 27.78
C SER A 143 6.25 5.22 27.34
N LEU A 144 5.15 5.66 26.73
CA LEU A 144 4.94 7.06 26.35
C LEU A 144 4.92 7.99 27.57
N LEU A 145 4.20 7.62 28.63
CA LEU A 145 4.14 8.41 29.87
C LEU A 145 5.51 8.53 30.54
N LEU A 146 6.31 7.46 30.57
CA LEU A 146 7.67 7.50 31.10
C LEU A 146 8.58 8.41 30.27
N LEU A 147 8.50 8.36 28.94
CA LEU A 147 9.28 9.22 28.06
C LEU A 147 8.89 10.70 28.23
N VAL A 148 7.59 11.00 28.33
CA VAL A 148 7.10 12.37 28.58
C VAL A 148 7.49 12.85 29.99
N GLY A 149 7.42 11.97 31.00
CA GLY A 149 7.87 12.27 32.37
C GLY A 149 9.38 12.57 32.43
N LEU A 150 10.21 11.73 31.80
CA LEU A 150 11.66 11.92 31.78
C LEU A 150 12.06 13.20 31.03
N THR A 151 11.39 13.52 29.92
CA THR A 151 11.66 14.75 29.16
C THR A 151 11.24 16.00 29.93
N THR A 152 10.08 16.01 30.58
CA THR A 152 9.62 17.15 31.39
C THR A 152 10.48 17.37 32.64
N VAL A 153 10.90 16.31 33.33
CA VAL A 153 11.85 16.40 34.45
C VAL A 153 13.22 16.88 33.97
N GLY A 154 13.72 16.39 32.84
CA GLY A 154 14.97 16.87 32.25
C GLY A 154 14.94 18.35 31.86
N LEU A 155 13.85 18.80 31.25
CA LEU A 155 13.62 20.22 30.88
C LEU A 155 13.52 21.14 32.11
N THR A 156 12.84 20.70 33.17
CA THR A 156 12.65 21.50 34.40
C THR A 156 13.87 21.48 35.32
N ALA A 157 14.59 20.37 35.44
CA ALA A 157 15.85 20.30 36.17
C ALA A 157 16.96 21.09 35.44
N GLY A 158 16.99 21.02 34.10
CA GLY A 158 17.92 21.78 33.27
C GLY A 158 17.67 23.29 33.29
N SER A 159 16.40 23.73 33.37
CA SER A 159 16.07 25.15 33.48
C SER A 159 16.42 25.72 34.86
N ARG A 160 16.22 24.95 35.94
CA ARG A 160 16.56 25.37 37.31
C ARG A 160 18.07 25.56 37.50
N LYS A 161 18.90 24.63 37.02
CA LYS A 161 20.38 24.74 37.06
C LYS A 161 20.92 25.90 36.22
N ARG A 162 20.23 26.31 35.14
CA ARG A 162 20.62 27.46 34.31
C ARG A 162 20.32 28.81 34.98
N ILE A 163 19.26 28.88 35.81
CA ILE A 163 18.91 30.09 36.57
C ILE A 163 19.87 30.30 37.75
N ASP A 164 20.23 29.24 38.46
CA ASP A 164 21.13 29.33 39.62
C ASP A 164 22.60 29.59 39.23
N GLY A 165 23.00 29.28 37.99
CA GLY A 165 24.33 29.54 37.45
C GLY A 165 24.55 30.93 36.84
N ASN A 166 23.51 31.78 36.76
CA ASN A 166 23.57 33.15 36.20
C ASN A 166 23.52 34.24 37.31
N ARG A 167 23.83 33.87 38.55
CA ARG A 167 23.92 34.78 39.69
C ARG A 167 25.33 34.69 40.30
N ILE A 168 26.34 35.09 39.52
CA ILE A 168 27.68 35.49 39.98
C ILE A 168 28.12 36.66 39.11
#